data_AF-A0A519WKF8-F1
#
_entry.id   AF-A0A519WKF8-F1
#
_cell.length_a   1.000
_cell.length_b   1.000
_cell.length_c   1.000
_cell.angle_alpha   90.00
_cell.angle_beta   90.00
_cell.angle_gamma   90.00
#
_symmetry.space_group_name_H-M   'P 1'
#
loop_
_entity.id
_entity.type
_entity.pdbx_description
1 polymer ?
#
loop_
_entity_poly.entity_id
_entity_poly.type
_entity_poly.pdbx_seq_one_letter_code
_entity_poly.pdbx_strand_id
1 'polypeptide(L)'
;LNPVIERDIIRGSVIYIDTFCNVITNITKDLFNKIQRNRDFTLYFRKSETITKLSWHYNEVQEGEKLCLFGISNHLEIAINKGKASGLLGLHLNDIIRVEFHP
;
A
#
# COMPACT_ATOMS: atom_id res chain seq x y z
N LEU A 1 2.93 -5.21 -15.51
CA LEU A 1 2.45 -6.28 -14.61
C LEU A 1 1.10 -5.86 -14.07
N ASN A 2 0.05 -6.64 -14.28
CA ASN A 2 -1.29 -6.35 -13.77
C ASN A 2 -1.51 -7.05 -12.42
N PRO A 3 -2.23 -6.44 -11.46
CA PRO A 3 -2.62 -7.13 -10.23
C PRO A 3 -3.46 -8.37 -10.51
N VAL A 4 -3.33 -9.40 -9.67
CA VAL A 4 -4.18 -10.59 -9.66
C VAL A 4 -5.26 -10.43 -8.61
N ILE A 5 -6.51 -10.79 -8.93
CA ILE A 5 -7.67 -10.68 -8.04
C ILE A 5 -8.21 -12.07 -7.73
N GLU A 6 -8.31 -12.42 -6.45
CA GLU A 6 -8.80 -13.71 -5.97
C GLU A 6 -9.85 -13.48 -4.87
N ARG A 7 -11.16 -13.54 -5.22
CA ARG A 7 -12.31 -13.24 -4.32
C ARG A 7 -12.17 -11.93 -3.54
N ASP A 8 -11.50 -11.98 -2.40
CA ASP A 8 -11.32 -10.90 -1.42
C ASP A 8 -9.85 -10.51 -1.27
N ILE A 9 -9.00 -10.88 -2.23
CA ILE A 9 -7.58 -10.61 -2.23
C ILE A 9 -7.20 -9.86 -3.51
N ILE A 10 -6.40 -8.81 -3.37
CA ILE A 10 -5.65 -8.21 -4.46
C ILE A 10 -4.17 -8.51 -4.23
N ARG A 11 -3.51 -9.15 -5.20
CA ARG A 11 -2.06 -9.32 -5.24
C ARG A 11 -1.47 -8.37 -6.27
N GLY A 12 -0.82 -7.32 -5.80
CA GLY A 12 -0.08 -6.36 -6.60
C GLY A 12 1.43 -6.50 -6.41
N SER A 13 2.15 -5.55 -6.99
CA SER A 13 3.59 -5.43 -6.85
C SER A 13 4.00 -3.96 -6.79
N VAL A 14 5.16 -3.70 -6.19
CA VAL A 14 5.82 -2.39 -6.28
C VAL A 14 6.22 -2.14 -7.72
N ILE A 15 5.80 -1.00 -8.28
CA ILE A 15 6.14 -0.60 -9.66
C ILE A 15 7.02 0.65 -9.72
N TYR A 16 7.09 1.41 -8.63
CA TYR A 16 7.88 2.62 -8.59
C TYR A 16 8.25 2.99 -7.15
N ILE A 17 9.42 3.61 -6.98
CA ILE A 17 9.86 4.24 -5.75
C ILE A 17 10.08 5.70 -6.10
N ASP A 18 9.36 6.61 -5.45
CA ASP A 18 9.43 8.02 -5.77
C ASP A 18 10.67 8.71 -5.17
N THR A 19 10.82 10.01 -5.42
CA THR A 19 11.94 10.81 -4.93
C THR A 19 11.98 10.95 -3.41
N PHE A 20 10.84 10.76 -2.73
CA PHE A 20 10.74 10.75 -1.26
C PHE A 20 10.96 9.36 -0.66
N CYS A 21 11.21 8.35 -1.51
CA CYS A 21 11.35 6.95 -1.14
C CYS A 21 10.04 6.31 -0.63
N ASN A 22 8.88 6.85 -1.03
CA ASN A 22 7.60 6.17 -0.90
C ASN A 22 7.47 5.07 -1.95
N VAL A 23 6.72 4.04 -1.62
CA VAL A 23 6.61 2.82 -2.43
C VAL A 23 5.27 2.82 -3.14
N ILE A 24 5.28 2.92 -4.47
CA ILE A 24 4.06 2.98 -5.29
C ILE A 24 3.82 1.61 -5.93
N THR A 25 2.60 1.10 -5.78
CA THR A 25 2.18 -0.23 -6.27
C THR A 25 1.34 -0.15 -7.54
N ASN A 26 1.15 -1.27 -8.24
CA ASN A 26 0.19 -1.33 -9.36
C ASN A 26 -1.27 -1.47 -8.94
N ILE A 27 -1.60 -1.36 -7.66
CA ILE A 27 -2.98 -1.42 -7.16
C ILE A 27 -3.59 -0.02 -7.27
N THR A 28 -4.49 0.19 -8.23
CA THR A 28 -5.16 1.50 -8.40
C THR A 28 -6.26 1.70 -7.37
N LYS A 29 -6.57 2.96 -7.07
CA LYS A 29 -7.69 3.35 -6.19
C LYS A 29 -9.01 2.75 -6.65
N ASP A 30 -9.28 2.80 -7.96
CA ASP A 30 -10.51 2.26 -8.53
C ASP A 30 -10.61 0.73 -8.36
N LEU A 31 -9.50 0.01 -8.58
CA LEU A 31 -9.44 -1.42 -8.36
C LEU A 31 -9.66 -1.75 -6.89
N PHE A 32 -8.96 -1.05 -5.99
CA PHE A 32 -9.10 -1.24 -4.55
C PHE A 32 -10.55 -1.04 -4.11
N ASN A 33 -11.16 0.09 -4.45
CA ASN A 33 -12.53 0.44 -4.07
C ASN A 33 -13.56 -0.57 -4.62
N LYS A 34 -13.38 -1.03 -5.86
CA LYS A 34 -14.26 -2.01 -6.51
C LYS A 34 -14.34 -3.33 -5.74
N ILE A 35 -13.22 -3.76 -5.14
CA ILE A 35 -13.14 -5.00 -4.37
C ILE A 35 -13.46 -4.76 -2.89
N GLN A 36 -13.02 -3.63 -2.31
CA GLN A 36 -13.21 -3.30 -0.90
C GLN A 36 -14.68 -3.27 -0.51
N ARG A 37 -15.52 -2.51 -1.25
CA ARG A 37 -16.96 -2.39 -0.98
C ARG A 37 -17.28 -2.03 0.48
N ASN A 38 -16.55 -1.06 1.04
CA ASN A 38 -16.64 -0.61 2.45
C ASN A 38 -16.25 -1.64 3.51
N ARG A 39 -15.58 -2.73 3.14
CA ARG A 39 -15.04 -3.70 4.09
C ARG A 39 -13.71 -3.25 4.65
N ASP A 40 -13.40 -3.74 5.85
CA ASP A 40 -12.07 -3.63 6.43
C ASP A 40 -11.06 -4.41 5.58
N PHE A 41 -9.80 -4.01 5.68
CA PHE A 41 -8.73 -4.67 4.94
C PHE A 41 -7.47 -4.80 5.79
N THR A 42 -6.61 -5.74 5.40
CA THR A 42 -5.22 -5.78 5.83
C THR A 42 -4.31 -5.77 4.60
N LEU A 43 -3.45 -4.77 4.53
CA LEU A 43 -2.36 -4.68 3.56
C LEU A 43 -1.15 -5.40 4.15
N TYR A 44 -0.68 -6.45 3.48
CA TYR A 44 0.49 -7.23 3.82
C TYR A 44 1.64 -6.90 2.85
N PHE A 45 2.81 -6.74 3.43
CA PHE A 45 4.07 -6.64 2.70
C PHE A 45 5.20 -7.21 3.56
N ARG A 46 6.29 -7.63 2.91
CA ARG A 46 7.33 -8.43 3.57
C ARG A 46 6.70 -9.63 4.33
N LYS A 47 7.43 -10.32 5.21
CA LYS A 47 6.92 -11.55 5.85
C LYS A 47 5.87 -11.28 6.94
N SER A 48 5.86 -10.10 7.56
CA SER A 48 5.06 -9.86 8.77
C SER A 48 4.61 -8.41 8.95
N GLU A 49 4.84 -7.53 7.97
CA GLU A 49 4.41 -6.13 8.08
C GLU A 49 2.99 -5.95 7.56
N THR A 50 2.20 -5.18 8.32
CA THR A 50 0.80 -4.92 7.97
C THR A 50 0.38 -3.48 8.21
N ILE A 51 -0.58 -3.01 7.40
CA ILE A 51 -1.31 -1.75 7.59
C ILE A 51 -2.80 -2.04 7.39
N THR A 52 -3.65 -1.57 8.30
CA THR A 52 -5.10 -1.88 8.32
C THR A 52 -5.98 -0.66 8.08
N LYS A 53 -5.40 0.52 7.91
CA LYS A 53 -6.12 1.78 7.70
C LYS A 53 -5.51 2.57 6.57
N LEU A 54 -6.37 3.13 5.71
CA LEU A 54 -5.99 4.14 4.73
C LEU A 54 -5.93 5.52 5.41
N SER A 55 -4.82 6.22 5.18
CA SER A 55 -4.67 7.63 5.52
C SER A 55 -5.07 8.51 4.34
N TRP A 56 -5.57 9.71 4.65
CA TRP A 56 -5.76 10.82 3.70
C TRP A 56 -4.50 11.67 3.59
N HIS A 57 -3.76 11.79 4.69
CA HIS A 57 -2.54 12.60 4.78
C HIS A 57 -1.44 11.88 5.57
N TYR A 58 -0.18 12.23 5.30
CA TYR A 58 0.98 11.63 5.97
C TYR A 58 1.00 11.86 7.49
N ASN A 59 0.44 12.97 7.96
CA ASN A 59 0.46 13.37 9.37
C ASN A 59 -0.64 12.70 10.23
N GLU A 60 -1.42 11.77 9.68
CA GLU A 60 -2.39 10.99 10.47
C GLU A 60 -1.75 9.92 11.35
N VAL A 61 -0.46 9.62 11.13
CA VAL A 61 0.35 8.76 12.00
C VAL A 61 1.52 9.55 12.58
N GLN A 62 2.12 9.07 13.67
CA GLN A 62 3.28 9.72 14.27
C GLN A 62 4.48 9.73 13.30
N GLU A 63 5.40 10.67 13.51
CA GLU A 63 6.66 10.70 12.77
C GLU A 63 7.41 9.36 12.95
N GLY A 64 7.89 8.79 11.84
CA GLY A 64 8.54 7.48 11.83
C GLY A 64 7.58 6.28 11.68
N GLU A 65 6.26 6.47 11.80
CA GLU A 65 5.29 5.39 11.63
C GLU A 65 4.91 5.16 10.16
N LYS A 66 4.63 3.89 9.85
CA LYS A 66 4.19 3.44 8.52
C LYS A 66 2.72 3.75 8.28
N LEU A 67 2.39 4.07 7.02
CA LEU A 67 1.03 4.32 6.58
C LEU A 67 0.85 3.88 5.12
N CYS A 68 -0.41 3.76 4.70
CA CYS A 68 -0.75 3.66 3.29
C CYS A 68 -1.82 4.67 2.91
N LEU A 69 -1.77 5.15 1.67
CA LEU A 69 -2.69 6.14 1.13
C LEU A 69 -2.82 6.01 -0.39
N PHE A 70 -3.79 6.75 -0.95
CA PHE A 70 -3.87 7.02 -2.38
C PHE A 70 -3.49 8.48 -2.63
N GLY A 71 -2.24 8.70 -3.08
CA GLY A 71 -1.74 10.02 -3.45
C GLY A 71 -2.19 10.46 -4.85
N ILE A 72 -1.47 11.45 -5.41
CA ILE A 72 -1.76 12.05 -6.73
C ILE A 72 -1.67 11.02 -7.86
N SER A 73 -0.84 9.99 -7.70
CA SER A 73 -0.71 8.91 -8.69
C SER A 73 -1.98 8.06 -8.81
N ASN A 74 -2.92 8.12 -7.86
CA ASN A 74 -4.07 7.21 -7.74
C ASN A 74 -3.69 5.72 -7.65
N HIS A 75 -2.45 5.43 -7.28
CA HIS A 75 -1.95 4.10 -6.94
C HIS A 75 -1.80 3.99 -5.43
N LEU A 76 -1.99 2.78 -4.89
CA LEU A 76 -1.78 2.52 -3.47
C LEU A 76 -0.29 2.70 -3.17
N GLU A 77 -0.03 3.58 -2.21
CA GLU A 77 1.30 3.98 -1.77
C GLU A 77 1.54 3.49 -0.34
N ILE A 78 2.75 3.00 -0.07
CA ILE A 78 3.25 2.70 1.28
C ILE A 78 4.34 3.71 1.61
N ALA A 79 4.16 4.40 2.74
CA ALA A 79 5.00 5.49 3.17
C ALA A 79 5.37 5.36 4.65
N ILE A 80 6.33 6.19 5.09
CA ILE A 80 6.61 6.46 6.50
C ILE A 80 6.49 7.97 6.69
N ASN A 81 5.75 8.42 7.69
CA ASN A 81 5.61 9.85 7.96
C ASN A 81 7.00 10.44 8.28
N LYS A 82 7.46 11.38 7.42
CA LYS A 82 8.81 11.97 7.43
C LYS A 82 9.95 10.94 7.42
N GLY A 83 9.74 9.79 6.79
CA GLY A 83 10.75 8.74 6.64
C GLY A 83 10.86 8.23 5.21
N LYS A 84 11.87 7.38 4.98
CA LYS A 84 12.13 6.75 3.67
C LYS A 84 11.62 5.31 3.68
N ALA A 85 10.39 5.10 3.22
CA ALA A 85 9.72 3.81 3.32
C ALA A 85 10.46 2.66 2.62
N SER A 86 10.95 2.87 1.39
CA SER A 86 11.67 1.83 0.65
C SER A 86 12.89 1.31 1.40
N GLY A 87 13.68 2.18 2.02
CA GLY A 87 14.85 1.78 2.80
C GLY A 87 14.49 1.16 4.15
N LEU A 88 13.61 1.82 4.91
CA LEU A 88 13.28 1.43 6.29
C LEU A 88 12.40 0.19 6.38
N LEU A 89 11.43 0.04 5.46
CA LEU A 89 10.61 -1.18 5.31
C LEU A 89 11.30 -2.21 4.41
N GLY A 90 12.46 -1.82 3.85
CA GLY A 90 13.25 -2.58 2.91
C GLY A 90 12.41 -3.04 1.73
N LEU A 91 11.60 -2.20 1.08
CA LEU A 91 10.77 -2.54 -0.08
C LEU A 91 11.45 -2.11 -1.39
N HIS A 92 11.42 -3.00 -2.39
CA HIS A 92 12.08 -2.84 -3.69
C HIS A 92 11.10 -3.03 -4.84
N LEU A 93 11.50 -2.62 -6.04
CA LEU A 93 10.75 -2.88 -7.27
C LEU A 93 10.42 -4.37 -7.40
N ASN A 94 9.21 -4.66 -7.86
CA ASN A 94 8.64 -6.00 -8.03
C ASN A 94 8.36 -6.80 -6.74
N ASP A 95 8.63 -6.26 -5.55
CA ASP A 95 8.17 -6.91 -4.31
C ASP A 95 6.65 -7.03 -4.32
N ILE A 96 6.16 -8.15 -3.80
CA ILE A 96 4.73 -8.48 -3.75
C ILE A 96 4.06 -7.72 -2.61
N ILE A 97 2.90 -7.16 -2.94
CA ILE A 97 2.00 -6.47 -2.02
C ILE A 97 0.65 -7.17 -2.08
N ARG A 98 0.09 -7.53 -0.93
CA ARG A 98 -1.18 -8.25 -0.85
C ARG A 98 -2.17 -7.46 -0.01
N VAL A 99 -3.35 -7.20 -0.54
CA VAL A 99 -4.48 -6.66 0.23
C VAL A 99 -5.47 -7.79 0.43
N GLU A 100 -5.88 -8.05 1.67
CA GLU A 100 -6.97 -8.97 1.99
C GLU A 100 -8.13 -8.16 2.58
N PHE A 101 -9.33 -8.37 2.08
CA PHE A 101 -10.57 -7.72 2.55
C PHE A 101 -11.35 -8.68 3.44
N HIS A 102 -11.81 -8.18 4.58
CA HIS A 102 -12.50 -8.97 5.60
C HIS A 102 -14.03 -8.94 5.39
N PRO A 103 -14.78 -9.97 5.81
CA PRO A 103 -16.24 -10.00 5.70
C PRO A 103 -16.94 -8.86 6.45
#